data_AF-A0A1Y3SMI5-F1
#
_entry.id   AF-A0A1Y3SMI5-F1
#
_cell.length_a   1.000
_cell.length_b   1.000
_cell.length_c   1.000
_cell.angle_alpha   90.00
_cell.angle_beta   90.00
_cell.angle_gamma   90.00
#
_symmetry.space_group_name_H-M   'P 1'
#
loop_
_entity.id
_entity.type
_entity.pdbx_description
1 polymer ?
#
loop_
_entity_poly.entity_id
_entity_poly.type
_entity_poly.pdbx_seq_one_letter_code
_entity_poly.pdbx_strand_id
1 'polypeptide(L)' 'MEFIVIIPALNPEPCLEKLVDRLWELENQVLVVDDGSEKEYRESFQRLEKKCIVLHHTLSVQGAKRSPCTLKGFREE' A
#
# COMPACT_ATOMS: atom_id res chain seq x y z
N MET A 1 8.17 -15.94 -15.03
CA MET A 1 8.94 -14.98 -14.23
C MET A 1 8.04 -14.57 -13.08
N GLU A 2 8.53 -14.70 -11.86
CA GLU A 2 7.78 -14.29 -10.67
C GLU A 2 8.09 -12.80 -10.41
N PHE A 3 7.09 -11.94 -10.57
CA PHE A 3 7.23 -10.51 -10.29
C PHE A 3 6.60 -10.20 -8.94
N ILE A 4 7.30 -9.38 -8.16
CA ILE A 4 6.76 -8.80 -6.93
C ILE A 4 6.27 -7.39 -7.28
N VAL A 5 4.98 -7.14 -7.06
CA VAL A 5 4.34 -5.84 -7.28
C VAL A 5 4.18 -5.14 -5.94
N ILE A 6 4.88 -4.02 -5.77
CA ILE A 6 4.82 -3.21 -4.55
C ILE A 6 3.91 -2.00 -4.80
N ILE A 7 2.87 -1.85 -3.98
CA ILE A 7 1.87 -0.78 -4.11
C ILE A 7 1.86 0.06 -2.83
N PRO A 8 2.44 1.28 -2.84
CA PRO A 8 2.25 2.23 -1.76
C PRO A 8 0.82 2.78 -1.81
N ALA A 9 0.16 2.85 -0.65
CA ALA A 9 -1.22 3.32 -0.52
C ALA A 9 -1.36 4.23 0.71
N LEU A 10 -2.03 5.36 0.52
CA LEU A 10 -2.45 6.28 1.58
C LEU A 10 -3.91 6.65 1.29
N ASN A 11 -4.82 6.33 2.21
CA ASN A 11 -6.26 6.56 2.06
C ASN A 11 -6.81 6.06 0.70
N PRO A 12 -6.64 4.76 0.37
CA PRO A 12 -6.89 4.28 -0.98
C PRO A 12 -8.37 4.24 -1.34
N GLU A 13 -8.65 4.65 -2.58
CA GLU A 13 -9.95 4.45 -3.23
C GLU A 13 -10.26 2.94 -3.43
N PRO A 14 -11.54 2.55 -3.60
CA PRO A 14 -11.95 1.16 -3.82
C PRO A 14 -11.33 0.49 -5.07
N CYS A 15 -10.72 1.27 -5.97
CA CYS A 15 -10.00 0.74 -7.13
C CYS A 15 -8.75 -0.07 -6.75
N LEU A 16 -8.17 0.15 -5.57
CA LEU A 16 -7.02 -0.62 -5.09
C LEU A 16 -7.36 -2.11 -4.95
N GLU A 17 -8.53 -2.44 -4.40
CA GLU A 17 -8.99 -3.82 -4.27
C GLU A 17 -9.12 -4.49 -5.64
N LYS A 18 -9.71 -3.79 -6.62
CA LYS A 18 -9.84 -4.29 -7.99
C LYS A 18 -8.48 -4.49 -8.66
N LEU A 19 -7.49 -3.65 -8.36
CA LEU A 19 -6.14 -3.81 -8.89
C LEU A 19 -5.45 -5.04 -8.29
N VAL A 20 -5.54 -5.22 -6.97
CA VAL A 20 -4.96 -6.39 -6.28
C VAL A 20 -5.61 -7.68 -6.79
N ASP A 21 -6.92 -7.69 -7.03
CA ASP A 21 -7.64 -8.83 -7.57
C ASP A 21 -7.08 -9.27 -8.92
N ARG A 22 -6.89 -8.32 -9.85
CA ARG A 22 -6.33 -8.60 -11.17
C ARG A 22 -4.88 -9.07 -11.10
N LEU A 23 -4.08 -8.52 -10.19
CA LEU A 23 -2.68 -8.92 -10.03
C LEU A 23 -2.55 -10.33 -9.43
N TRP A 24 -3.44 -10.67 -8.50
CA TRP A 24 -3.55 -12.00 -7.91
C TRP A 24 -3.99 -13.05 -8.93
N GLU A 25 -4.97 -12.75 -9.77
CA GLU A 25 -5.41 -13.62 -10.88
C GLU A 25 -4.29 -13.92 -11.89
N LEU A 26 -3.33 -13.01 -12.02
CA LEU A 26 -2.15 -13.17 -12.88
C LEU A 26 -0.98 -13.83 -12.15
N GLU A 27 -1.22 -14.43 -10.97
CA GLU A 27 -0.22 -15.13 -10.15
C GLU A 27 0.98 -14.27 -9.74
N ASN A 28 0.80 -12.94 -9.61
CA ASN A 28 1.85 -12.07 -9.07
C ASN A 28 1.87 -12.10 -7.55
N GLN A 29 3.06 -11.98 -6.96
CA GLN A 29 3.18 -11.69 -5.54
C GLN A 29 2.93 -10.20 -5.32
N VAL A 30 1.88 -9.85 -4.58
CA VAL A 30 1.51 -8.45 -4.30
C VAL A 30 1.89 -8.08 -2.87
N LEU A 31 2.54 -6.93 -2.72
CA LEU A 31 2.89 -6.30 -1.45
C LEU A 31 2.28 -4.89 -1.40
N VAL A 32 1.25 -4.71 -0.58
CA VAL A 32 0.66 -3.40 -0.34
C VAL A 32 1.33 -2.78 0.88
N VAL A 33 1.72 -1.51 0.78
CA VAL A 33 2.28 -0.73 1.89
C VAL A 33 1.29 0.35 2.26
N ASP A 34 0.63 0.21 3.41
CA ASP A 34 -0.21 1.24 4.01
C ASP A 34 0.69 2.28 4.68
N ASP A 35 0.82 3.47 4.08
CA ASP A 35 1.73 4.55 4.50
C ASP A 35 1.14 5.44 5.61
N GLY A 36 0.27 4.88 6.45
CA GLY A 36 -0.37 5.58 7.56
C GLY A 36 -1.74 6.15 7.20
N SER A 37 -2.56 5.35 6.53
CA SER A 37 -3.95 5.70 6.20
C SER A 37 -4.81 5.92 7.45
N GLU A 38 -5.88 6.68 7.26
CA GLU A 38 -6.88 6.94 8.29
C GLU A 38 -7.62 5.67 8.70
N LYS A 39 -8.16 5.67 9.92
CA LYS A 39 -8.83 4.50 10.51
C LYS A 39 -10.01 3.98 9.67
N GLU A 40 -10.65 4.84 8.88
CA GLU A 40 -11.76 4.47 8.00
C GLU A 40 -11.35 3.49 6.89
N TYR A 41 -10.09 3.52 6.45
CA TYR A 41 -9.56 2.62 5.42
C TYR A 41 -9.12 1.25 5.97
N ARG A 42 -9.18 1.05 7.29
CA ARG A 42 -8.72 -0.19 7.94
C ARG A 42 -9.44 -1.42 7.39
N GLU A 43 -10.74 -1.33 7.14
CA GLU A 43 -11.49 -2.45 6.59
C GLU A 43 -11.04 -2.81 5.16
N SER A 44 -10.66 -1.81 4.36
CA SER A 44 -10.13 -2.03 3.01
C SER A 44 -8.82 -2.82 3.06
N PHE A 45 -7.89 -2.42 3.94
CA PHE A 45 -6.64 -3.17 4.11
C PHE A 45 -6.86 -4.59 4.67
N GLN A 46 -7.79 -4.78 5.60
CA GLN A 46 -8.15 -6.12 6.09
C GLN A 46 -8.74 -7.03 4.99
N ARG A 47 -9.46 -6.46 4.02
CA ARG A 47 -9.91 -7.22 2.84
C ARG A 47 -8.73 -7.62 1.95
N LEU A 48 -7.76 -6.74 1.77
CA LEU A 48 -6.54 -6.99 1.00
C LEU A 48 -5.66 -8.07 1.62
N GLU A 49 -5.53 -8.13 2.95
CA GLU A 49 -4.76 -9.17 3.67
C GLU A 49 -5.20 -10.61 3.33
N LYS A 50 -6.42 -10.80 2.84
CA LYS A 50 -6.91 -12.13 2.39
C LYS A 50 -6.29 -12.59 1.07
N LYS A 51 -5.71 -11.66 0.30
CA LYS A 51 -5.20 -11.88 -1.06
C LYS A 51 -3.76 -11.43 -1.23
N CYS A 52 -3.20 -10.60 -0.36
CA CYS A 52 -1.84 -10.12 -0.52
C CYS A 52 -1.18 -9.84 0.82
N ILE A 53 0.12 -9.58 0.79
CA ILE A 53 0.85 -9.13 1.98
C ILE A 53 0.58 -7.64 2.13
N VAL A 54 0.12 -7.23 3.31
CA VAL A 54 -0.07 -5.81 3.66
C VAL A 54 0.92 -5.44 4.77
N LEU A 55 1.71 -4.41 4.54
CA LEU A 55 2.60 -3.82 5.55
C LEU A 55 2.01 -2.51 6.02
N HIS A 56 1.68 -2.45 7.31
CA HIS A 56 1.19 -1.23 7.95
C HIS A 56 2.35 -0.41 8.50
N HIS A 57 2.63 0.74 7.88
CA HIS A 57 3.55 1.70 8.42
C HIS A 57 2.88 2.49 9.55
N THR A 58 3.09 2.04 10.79
CA THR A 58 2.62 2.74 11.99
C THR A 58 3.66 3.76 12.41
N LEU A 59 3.29 5.05 12.37
CA LEU A 59 4.05 6.10 13.06
C LEU A 59 4.00 5.82 14.56
N SER A 60 5.05 5.20 15.10
CA SER A 60 5.18 5.05 16.55
C SER A 60 5.35 6.45 17.17
N VAL A 61 4.50 6.77 18.14
CA VAL A 61 4.45 8.09 18.80
C VAL A 61 5.59 8.19 19.81
N GLN A 62 6.84 8.06 19.38
CA GLN A 62 8.02 8.46 20.16
C GLN A 62 9.08 9.06 19.23
N GLY A 63 8.94 10.36 18.96
CA GLY A 63 10.06 11.22 18.55
C GLY A 63 10.64 11.01 17.13
N ALA A 64 10.14 10.07 16.33
CA ALA A 64 10.51 9.99 14.93
C ALA A 64 9.88 11.18 14.18
N LYS A 65 10.69 12.22 13.98
CA LYS A 65 10.45 13.26 12.98
C LYS A 65 9.91 12.57 11.73
N ARG A 66 8.90 13.16 11.06
CA ARG A 66 8.59 12.83 9.66
C ARG A 66 9.94 12.73 8.93
N SER A 67 10.43 11.53 8.66
CA SER A 67 11.30 11.35 7.52
C SER A 67 10.37 11.69 6.38
N PRO A 68 10.58 12.81 5.68
CA PRO A 68 9.79 13.07 4.52
C PRO A 68 10.18 11.95 3.56
N CYS A 69 9.36 10.91 3.44
CA CYS A 69 9.28 10.16 2.20
C CYS A 69 8.60 11.07 1.18
N THR A 70 9.15 12.28 1.01
CA THR A 70 8.95 13.08 -0.19
C THR A 70 9.69 12.28 -1.25
N LEU A 71 8.96 11.53 -2.06
CA LEU A 71 9.40 11.22 -3.41
C LEU A 71 9.64 12.58 -4.09
N LYS A 72 10.85 13.12 -3.90
CA LYS A 72 11.35 14.25 -4.67
C LYS A 72 11.54 13.71 -6.08
N GLY A 73 10.59 14.05 -6.95
CA GLY A 73 10.75 14.02 -8.40
C GLY A 73 10.16 12.79 -9.08
N PHE A 74 8.86 12.83 -9.37
CA PHE A 74 8.42 12.59 -10.74
C PHE A 74 8.26 13.97 -11.38
N ARG A 75 9.29 14.39 -12.12
CA ARG A 75 9.21 15.52 -13.03
C ARG A 75 8.91 14.92 -14.39
N GLU A 76 7.67 15.09 -14.85
CA GLU A 76 7.40 15.04 -16.28
C GLU A 76 7.85 16.39 -16.85
N GLU A 77 8.91 16.32 -17.67
CA GLU A 77 9.51 17.37 -18.52
C GLU A 77 10.21 18.59 -17.87
#